data_AF-A0A1H6MDA1-F1
#
_entry.id   AF-A0A1H6MDA1-F1
#
_cell.length_a   1.000
_cell.length_b   1.000
_cell.length_c   1.000
_cell.angle_alpha   90.00
_cell.angle_beta   90.00
_cell.angle_gamma   90.00
#
_symmetry.space_group_name_H-M   'P 1'
#
loop_
_entity.id
_entity.type
_entity.pdbx_description
1 polymer ?
#
loop_
_entity_poly.entity_id
_entity_poly.type
_entity_poly.pdbx_seq_one_letter_code
_entity_poly.pdbx_strand_id
1 'polypeptide(L)'
;MVGWVISLIGFIIFFNVVGKQQRKGKNVSTIRKILACILCFHINGIGIHLLYEPVMEVFDINTDGFMNMNGLVTAAVMWIVIAITVLIVSSYVKELLGSLYSTIRTTQKVFLFLPIILLIVFFFVVSFK
;
A
#
# COMPACT_ATOMS: atom_id res chain seq x y z
N MET A 1 11.62 -10.89 0.62
CA MET A 1 11.97 -9.68 -0.15
C MET A 1 12.09 -9.94 -1.66
N VAL A 2 12.94 -10.87 -2.12
CA VAL A 2 13.18 -11.13 -3.56
C VAL A 2 11.91 -11.42 -4.37
N GLY A 3 11.00 -12.24 -3.84
CA GLY A 3 9.72 -12.55 -4.52
C GLY A 3 8.81 -11.33 -4.72
N TRP A 4 8.78 -10.40 -3.77
CA TRP A 4 8.00 -9.16 -3.88
C TRP A 4 8.57 -8.23 -4.96
N VAL A 5 9.89 -8.14 -5.06
CA VAL A 5 10.58 -7.35 -6.09
C VAL A 5 10.35 -7.94 -7.47
N ILE A 6 10.48 -9.26 -7.63
CA ILE A 6 10.23 -9.96 -8.90
C ILE A 6 8.77 -9.73 -9.34
N SER A 7 7.81 -9.88 -8.42
CA SER A 7 6.40 -9.64 -8.71
C SER A 7 6.12 -8.19 -9.10
N LEU A 8 6.72 -7.22 -8.40
CA LEU A 8 6.62 -5.80 -8.73
C LEU A 8 7.11 -5.52 -10.16
N ILE A 9 8.28 -6.04 -10.54
CA ILE A 9 8.84 -5.88 -11.89
C ILE A 9 7.86 -6.46 -12.93
N GLY A 10 7.32 -7.65 -12.68
CA GLY A 10 6.31 -8.26 -13.54
C GLY A 10 5.07 -7.38 -13.74
N PHE A 11 4.53 -6.82 -12.65
CA PHE A 11 3.37 -5.93 -12.73
C PHE A 11 3.67 -4.61 -13.44
N ILE A 12 4.88 -4.05 -13.29
CA ILE A 12 5.30 -2.84 -14.02
C ILE A 12 5.37 -3.12 -15.53
N ILE A 13 6.00 -4.23 -15.92
CA ILE A 13 6.08 -4.64 -17.33
C ILE A 13 4.68 -4.82 -17.91
N PHE A 14 3.82 -5.56 -17.19
CA PHE A 14 2.46 -5.82 -17.64
C PHE A 14 1.64 -4.53 -17.75
N PHE A 15 1.76 -3.63 -16.78
CA PHE A 15 1.13 -2.31 -16.81
C PHE A 15 1.54 -1.48 -18.03
N ASN A 16 2.83 -1.50 -18.38
CA ASN A 16 3.34 -0.81 -19.57
C ASN A 16 2.81 -1.42 -20.88
N VAL A 17 2.77 -2.74 -20.97
CA VAL A 17 2.22 -3.45 -22.14
C VAL A 17 0.74 -3.11 -22.33
N VAL A 18 -0.05 -3.17 -21.25
CA VAL A 18 -1.48 -2.78 -21.27
C VAL A 18 -1.64 -1.29 -21.62
N GLY A 19 -0.76 -0.43 -21.13
CA GLY A 19 -0.74 1.00 -21.47
C GLY A 19 -0.59 1.27 -22.97
N LYS A 20 0.30 0.53 -23.65
CA LYS A 20 0.48 0.62 -25.12
C LYS A 20 -0.78 0.19 -25.88
N GLN A 21 -1.59 -0.70 -25.31
CA GLN A 21 -2.81 -1.20 -25.93
C GLN A 21 -4.06 -0.38 -25.58
N GLN A 22 -3.96 0.68 -24.76
CA GLN A 22 -5.12 1.40 -24.23
C GLN A 22 -6.01 2.04 -25.31
N ARG A 23 -5.48 2.34 -26.51
CA ARG A 23 -6.28 2.82 -27.64
C ARG A 23 -7.33 1.80 -28.15
N LYS A 24 -7.25 0.54 -27.71
CA LYS A 24 -8.08 -0.57 -28.20
C LYS A 24 -9.41 -0.79 -27.44
N GLY A 25 -9.77 0.05 -26.46
CA GLY A 25 -11.13 0.09 -25.89
C GLY A 25 -11.24 0.07 -24.36
N LYS A 26 -12.50 0.10 -23.87
CA LYS A 26 -12.88 0.28 -22.44
C LYS A 26 -12.31 -0.81 -21.51
N ASN A 27 -12.22 -2.06 -21.97
CA ASN A 27 -11.72 -3.18 -21.16
C ASN A 27 -10.24 -3.01 -20.77
N VAL A 28 -9.42 -2.49 -21.69
CA VAL A 28 -7.99 -2.24 -21.44
C VAL A 28 -7.80 -1.14 -20.39
N SER A 29 -8.67 -0.13 -20.39
CA SER A 29 -8.66 0.92 -19.36
C SER A 29 -8.94 0.37 -17.96
N THR A 30 -9.92 -0.54 -17.83
CA THR A 30 -10.24 -1.19 -16.55
C THR A 30 -9.07 -2.03 -16.05
N ILE A 31 -8.46 -2.84 -16.92
CA ILE A 31 -7.29 -3.65 -16.55
C ILE A 31 -6.14 -2.75 -16.07
N ARG A 32 -5.89 -1.63 -16.76
CA ARG A 32 -4.84 -0.68 -16.35
C ARG A 32 -5.10 -0.07 -14.97
N LYS A 33 -6.37 0.20 -14.62
CA LYS A 33 -6.75 0.68 -13.27
C LYS A 33 -6.53 -0.39 -12.20
N ILE A 34 -6.92 -1.64 -12.48
CA ILE A 34 -6.68 -2.77 -11.56
C ILE A 34 -5.19 -2.93 -11.30
N LEU A 35 -4.37 -2.86 -12.35
CA LEU A 35 -2.91 -2.94 -12.22
C LEU A 35 -2.34 -1.77 -11.41
N ALA A 36 -2.87 -0.56 -11.57
CA ALA A 36 -2.47 0.57 -10.73
C ALA A 36 -2.78 0.31 -9.24
N CYS A 37 -3.92 -0.30 -8.93
CA CYS A 37 -4.25 -0.70 -7.54
C CYS A 37 -3.28 -1.77 -7.00
N ILE A 38 -2.94 -2.77 -7.81
CA ILE A 38 -1.98 -3.82 -7.43
C ILE A 38 -0.58 -3.24 -7.20
N LEU A 39 -0.14 -2.31 -8.05
CA LEU A 39 1.13 -1.60 -7.87
C LEU A 39 1.14 -0.76 -6.58
N CYS A 40 0.03 -0.09 -6.27
CA CYS A 40 -0.15 0.62 -4.99
C CYS A 40 -0.01 -0.32 -3.79
N PHE A 41 -0.54 -1.54 -3.88
CA PHE A 41 -0.42 -2.56 -2.84
C PHE A 41 1.03 -3.03 -2.68
N HIS A 42 1.73 -3.29 -3.80
CA HIS A 42 3.13 -3.69 -3.76
C HIS A 42 4.03 -2.60 -3.17
N ILE A 43 3.80 -1.33 -3.50
CA ILE A 43 4.54 -0.20 -2.91
C ILE A 43 4.36 -0.17 -1.40
N ASN A 44 3.13 -0.32 -0.89
CA ASN A 44 2.88 -0.38 0.55
C ASN A 44 3.55 -1.61 1.19
N GLY A 45 3.38 -2.80 0.61
CA GLY A 45 3.97 -4.03 1.15
C GLY A 45 5.49 -4.00 1.20
N ILE A 46 6.15 -3.50 0.14
CA ILE A 46 7.61 -3.34 0.09
C ILE A 46 8.06 -2.29 1.09
N GLY A 47 7.37 -1.14 1.17
CA GLY A 47 7.70 -0.11 2.14
C GLY A 47 7.65 -0.63 3.58
N ILE A 48 6.66 -1.43 3.92
CA ILE A 48 6.58 -2.08 5.24
C ILE A 48 7.77 -3.02 5.44
N HIS A 49 8.06 -3.90 4.49
CA HIS A 49 9.19 -4.82 4.63
C HIS A 49 10.54 -4.10 4.80
N LEU A 50 10.71 -2.94 4.17
CA LEU A 50 11.93 -2.14 4.28
C LEU A 50 12.01 -1.39 5.61
N LEU A 51 10.87 -0.93 6.14
CA LEU A 51 10.84 -0.08 7.34
C LEU A 51 10.60 -0.87 8.64
N TYR A 52 10.08 -2.09 8.57
CA TYR A 52 9.64 -2.83 9.75
C TYR A 52 10.77 -3.04 10.75
N GLU A 53 11.86 -3.71 10.36
CA GLU A 53 12.99 -3.96 11.27
C GLU A 53 13.61 -2.65 11.79
N PRO A 54 13.95 -1.65 10.94
CA PRO A 54 14.50 -0.38 11.43
C PRO A 54 13.59 0.36 12.42
N VAL A 55 12.28 0.37 12.19
CA VAL A 55 11.32 1.02 13.09
C VAL A 55 11.24 0.26 14.42
N MET A 56 11.18 -1.07 14.38
CA MET A 56 11.15 -1.88 15.60
C MET A 56 12.41 -1.67 16.45
N GLU A 57 13.59 -1.57 15.82
CA GLU A 57 14.87 -1.32 16.49
C GLU A 57 14.97 0.10 17.06
N VAL A 58 14.67 1.13 16.26
CA VAL A 58 14.80 2.54 16.68
C VAL A 58 13.87 2.89 17.84
N PHE A 59 12.68 2.29 17.87
CA PHE A 59 11.68 2.54 18.91
C PHE A 59 11.68 1.49 20.03
N ASP A 60 12.66 0.58 20.05
CA ASP A 60 12.81 -0.51 21.03
C ASP A 60 11.48 -1.25 21.29
N ILE A 61 10.80 -1.60 20.20
CA ILE A 61 9.45 -2.17 20.26
C ILE A 61 9.57 -3.66 20.57
N ASN A 62 9.32 -4.02 21.83
CA ASN A 62 9.30 -5.42 22.21
C ASN A 62 8.05 -6.14 21.66
N THR A 63 8.28 -7.28 21.01
CA THR A 63 7.26 -8.16 20.45
C THR A 63 6.86 -9.33 21.37
N ASP A 64 7.54 -9.48 22.51
CA ASP A 64 7.33 -10.58 23.45
C ASP A 64 6.02 -10.38 24.22
N GLY A 65 4.98 -11.15 23.86
CA GLY A 65 3.66 -11.08 24.48
C GLY A 65 2.56 -11.74 23.64
N PHE A 66 1.34 -11.80 24.18
CA PHE A 66 0.17 -12.40 23.52
C PHE A 66 -0.03 -11.76 22.12
N MET A 67 0.11 -12.55 21.05
CA MET A 67 -0.09 -12.14 19.64
C MET A 67 0.78 -10.99 19.07
N ASN A 68 1.98 -10.69 19.63
CA ASN A 68 2.86 -9.62 19.09
C ASN A 68 2.08 -8.34 18.69
N MET A 69 1.24 -7.86 19.62
CA MET A 69 0.31 -6.76 19.35
C MET A 69 1.03 -5.47 18.95
N ASN A 70 2.20 -5.24 19.54
CA ASN A 70 3.05 -4.09 19.22
C ASN A 70 3.53 -4.15 17.77
N GLY A 71 3.91 -5.33 17.26
CA GLY A 71 4.28 -5.52 15.85
C GLY A 71 3.12 -5.25 14.89
N LEU A 72 1.90 -5.68 15.24
CA LEU A 72 0.69 -5.40 14.43
C LEU A 72 0.38 -3.90 14.38
N VAL A 73 0.37 -3.23 15.52
CA VAL A 73 0.12 -1.78 15.61
C VAL A 73 1.20 -1.03 14.83
N THR A 74 2.47 -1.41 14.97
CA THR A 74 3.58 -0.80 14.25
C THR A 74 3.43 -0.98 12.74
N ALA A 75 3.10 -2.19 12.27
CA ALA A 75 2.84 -2.46 10.86
C ALA A 75 1.68 -1.62 10.31
N ALA A 76 0.60 -1.45 11.08
CA ALA A 76 -0.54 -0.62 10.69
C ALA A 76 -0.17 0.87 10.61
N VAL A 77 0.61 1.39 11.55
CA VAL A 77 1.12 2.77 11.52
C VAL A 77 2.04 2.98 10.31
N MET A 78 2.96 2.07 10.04
CA MET A 78 3.82 2.15 8.85
C MET A 78 3.01 2.12 7.56
N TRP A 79 1.99 1.26 7.46
CA TRP A 79 1.07 1.23 6.32
C TRP A 79 0.42 2.59 6.08
N ILE A 80 -0.08 3.24 7.13
CA ILE A 80 -0.69 4.56 7.06
C ILE A 80 0.33 5.59 6.54
N VAL A 81 1.54 5.62 7.12
CA VAL A 81 2.60 6.57 6.72
C VAL A 81 2.97 6.41 5.25
N ILE A 82 3.11 5.18 4.75
CA ILE A 82 3.44 4.91 3.35
C ILE A 82 2.28 5.37 2.45
N ALA A 83 1.03 5.06 2.79
CA ALA A 83 -0.13 5.48 2.02
C ALA A 83 -0.26 7.02 1.96
N ILE A 84 0.01 7.74 3.06
CA ILE A 84 0.09 9.21 3.09
C ILE A 84 1.19 9.69 2.15
N THR A 85 2.38 9.09 2.24
CA THR A 85 3.53 9.47 1.40
C THR A 85 3.21 9.32 -0.08
N VAL A 86 2.59 8.20 -0.48
CA VAL A 86 2.18 7.98 -1.88
C VAL A 86 1.08 8.97 -2.30
N LEU A 87 0.15 9.35 -1.42
CA LEU A 87 -0.84 10.40 -1.71
C LEU A 87 -0.21 11.77 -1.96
N ILE A 88 0.78 12.14 -1.14
CA ILE A 88 1.52 13.38 -1.30
C ILE A 88 2.27 13.36 -2.64
N VAL A 89 3.10 12.33 -2.87
CA VAL A 89 3.88 12.19 -4.11
C VAL A 89 2.98 12.18 -5.34
N SER A 90 1.89 11.41 -5.33
CA SER A 90 0.95 11.34 -6.46
C SER A 90 0.29 12.69 -6.77
N SER A 91 0.16 13.58 -5.78
CA SER A 91 -0.37 14.93 -5.99
C SER A 91 0.62 15.83 -6.71
N TYR A 92 1.93 15.66 -6.47
CA TYR A 92 2.99 16.36 -7.21
C TYR A 92 3.15 15.86 -8.64
N VAL A 93 2.91 14.57 -8.89
CA VAL A 93 3.01 13.98 -10.24
C VAL A 93 1.65 13.78 -10.92
N LYS A 94 0.64 14.56 -10.54
CA LYS A 94 -0.74 14.42 -11.02
C LYS A 94 -0.85 14.43 -12.55
N GLU A 95 -0.13 15.34 -13.22
CA GLU A 95 -0.15 15.48 -14.67
C GLU A 95 0.42 14.23 -15.36
N LEU A 96 1.52 13.70 -14.83
CA LEU A 96 2.14 12.47 -15.32
C LEU A 96 1.22 11.25 -15.14
N LEU A 97 0.48 11.20 -14.03
CA LEU A 97 -0.46 10.11 -13.76
C LEU A 97 -1.73 10.21 -14.62
N GLY A 98 -2.12 11.41 -15.03
CA GLY A 98 -3.27 11.67 -15.90
C GLY A 98 -4.54 10.96 -15.42
N SER A 99 -5.11 10.11 -16.29
CA SER A 99 -6.34 9.35 -15.99
C SER A 99 -6.23 8.38 -14.81
N LEU A 100 -5.03 8.01 -14.38
CA LEU A 100 -4.79 7.09 -13.27
C LEU A 100 -4.70 7.79 -11.92
N TYR A 101 -4.52 9.12 -11.91
CA TYR A 101 -4.41 9.90 -10.68
C TYR A 101 -5.59 9.65 -9.73
N SER A 102 -6.82 9.72 -10.27
CA SER A 102 -8.03 9.49 -9.48
C SER A 102 -8.09 8.07 -8.90
N THR A 103 -7.68 7.06 -9.68
CA THR A 103 -7.63 5.67 -9.23
C THR A 103 -6.60 5.50 -8.12
N ILE A 104 -5.36 5.95 -8.31
CA ILE A 104 -4.29 5.86 -7.30
C ILE A 104 -4.71 6.58 -6.02
N ARG A 105 -5.23 7.80 -6.14
CA ARG A 105 -5.69 8.60 -5.00
C ARG A 105 -6.81 7.89 -4.22
N THR A 106 -7.77 7.29 -4.91
CA THR A 106 -8.87 6.56 -4.28
C THR A 106 -8.35 5.30 -3.58
N THR A 107 -7.49 4.52 -4.24
CA THR A 107 -6.88 3.33 -3.65
C THR A 107 -6.09 3.65 -2.40
N GLN A 108 -5.25 4.70 -2.42
CA GLN A 108 -4.49 5.07 -1.23
C GLN A 108 -5.38 5.57 -0.09
N LYS A 109 -6.49 6.27 -0.37
CA LYS A 109 -7.47 6.59 0.67
C LYS A 109 -8.06 5.34 1.31
N VAL A 110 -8.45 4.34 0.51
CA VAL A 110 -8.93 3.05 1.03
C VAL A 110 -7.86 2.39 1.90
N PHE A 111 -6.60 2.42 1.46
CA PHE A 111 -5.46 1.90 2.21
C PHE A 111 -5.12 2.69 3.47
N LEU A 112 -5.52 3.96 3.58
CA LEU A 112 -5.47 4.68 4.84
C LEU A 112 -6.56 4.23 5.80
N PHE A 113 -7.79 4.07 5.31
CA PHE A 113 -8.93 3.75 6.18
C PHE A 113 -8.90 2.31 6.69
N LEU A 114 -8.45 1.35 5.87
CA LEU A 114 -8.43 -0.06 6.24
C LEU A 114 -7.65 -0.35 7.55
N PRO A 115 -6.37 0.06 7.70
CA PRO A 115 -5.63 -0.15 8.95
C PRO A 115 -6.25 0.60 10.13
N ILE A 116 -6.83 1.78 9.91
CA ILE A 116 -7.52 2.52 10.98
C ILE A 116 -8.73 1.74 11.50
N ILE A 117 -9.57 1.21 10.60
CA ILE A 117 -10.73 0.40 10.98
C ILE A 117 -10.28 -0.85 11.72
N LEU A 118 -9.25 -1.54 11.23
CA LEU A 118 -8.69 -2.72 11.89
C LEU A 118 -8.16 -2.40 13.28
N LEU A 119 -7.46 -1.28 13.46
CA LEU A 119 -6.98 -0.81 14.76
C LEU A 119 -8.15 -0.48 15.70
N ILE A 120 -9.20 0.19 15.23
CA ILE A 120 -10.38 0.51 16.06
C ILE A 120 -11.07 -0.78 16.52
N VAL A 121 -11.36 -1.70 15.60
CA VAL A 121 -11.98 -2.99 15.93
C VAL A 121 -11.11 -3.76 16.92
N PHE A 122 -9.80 -3.75 16.72
CA PHE A 122 -8.85 -4.40 17.60
C PHE A 122 -8.85 -3.79 19.01
N PHE A 123 -8.70 -2.47 19.15
CA PHE A 123 -8.71 -1.80 20.45
C PHE A 123 -10.05 -1.98 21.17
N PHE A 124 -11.16 -1.97 20.42
CA PHE A 124 -12.48 -2.27 20.96
C PHE A 124 -12.50 -3.67 21.57
N VAL A 125 -12.10 -4.70 20.80
CA VAL A 125 -12.04 -6.10 21.29
C VAL A 125 -11.14 -6.25 22.51
N VAL A 126 -9.96 -5.63 22.50
CA VAL A 126 -9.02 -5.68 23.64
C VAL A 126 -9.60 -5.01 24.89
N SER A 127 -10.43 -3.97 24.74
CA SER A 127 -11.05 -3.25 25.87
C SER A 127 -12.12 -4.06 26.62
N PHE A 128 -12.64 -5.15 26.04
CA PHE A 128 -13.60 -6.05 26.71
C PHE A 128 -12.94 -7.23 27.41
N LYS A 129 -11.61 -7.30 27.39
CA LYS A 129 -10.81 -8.35 28.03
C LYS A 129 -10.16 -7.81 29.30
#